data_AF-A0A948AMF9-F1
#
_entry.id   AF-A0A948AMF9-F1
#
_cell.length_a   1.000
_cell.length_b   1.000
_cell.length_c   1.000
_cell.angle_alpha   90.00
_cell.angle_beta   90.00
_cell.angle_gamma   90.00
#
_symmetry.space_group_name_H-M   'P 1'
#
loop_
_entity.id
_entity.type
_entity.pdbx_description
1 polymer ?
#
loop_
_entity_poly.entity_id
_entity_poly.type
_entity_poly.pdbx_seq_one_letter_code
_entity_poly.pdbx_strand_id
1 'polypeptide(L)'
;MNAHSLAPEEHFIQKEPYYEAVGNEIAIFLAAYANKLPILLKGPTGCGKTRFMEHMAWRLQRPMITVSCHDDLTASDLVGRYLVKGGETVWV
;
A
#
# COMPACT_ATOMS: atom_id res chain seq x y z
N MET A 1 4.39 -18.27 -14.53
CA MET A 1 4.15 -17.05 -13.72
C MET A 1 2.65 -16.81 -13.75
N ASN A 2 1.95 -17.06 -12.65
CA ASN A 2 0.57 -16.62 -12.52
C ASN A 2 0.63 -15.11 -12.36
N ALA A 3 0.08 -14.38 -13.31
CA ALA A 3 -0.20 -12.97 -13.09
C ALA A 3 -1.36 -12.96 -12.09
N HIS A 4 -1.04 -12.57 -10.86
CA HIS A 4 -1.97 -12.56 -9.74
C HIS A 4 -2.58 -11.16 -9.66
N SER A 5 -3.88 -11.07 -9.90
CA SER A 5 -4.67 -9.96 -9.41
C SER A 5 -4.53 -9.91 -7.89
N LEU A 6 -4.09 -8.77 -7.34
CA LEU A 6 -3.92 -8.57 -5.91
C LEU A 6 -5.29 -8.76 -5.21
N ALA A 7 -5.38 -9.74 -4.32
CA ALA A 7 -6.54 -9.98 -3.48
C ALA A 7 -6.40 -9.13 -2.20
N PRO A 8 -7.15 -8.02 -2.04
CA PRO A 8 -6.94 -7.11 -0.90
C PRO A 8 -7.07 -7.81 0.45
N GLU A 9 -7.94 -8.81 0.57
CA GLU A 9 -8.14 -9.66 1.75
C GLU A 9 -6.86 -10.34 2.26
N GLU A 10 -5.88 -10.61 1.40
CA GLU A 10 -4.60 -11.23 1.77
C GLU A 10 -3.61 -10.21 2.38
N HIS A 11 -3.90 -8.91 2.28
CA HIS A 11 -3.01 -7.82 2.68
C HIS A 11 -3.46 -7.10 3.95
N PHE A 12 -4.33 -7.73 4.75
CA PHE A 12 -4.68 -7.23 6.08
C PHE A 12 -3.57 -7.50 7.09
N ILE A 13 -3.19 -6.46 7.84
CA ILE A 13 -2.30 -6.61 8.98
C ILE A 13 -3.12 -7.09 10.18
N GLN A 14 -2.85 -8.32 10.62
CA GLN A 14 -3.67 -9.00 11.63
C GLN A 14 -3.34 -8.60 13.08
N LYS A 15 -2.08 -8.29 13.34
CA LYS A 15 -1.58 -7.93 14.68
C LYS A 15 -1.13 -6.49 14.69
N GLU A 16 -1.36 -5.80 15.79
CA GLU A 16 -0.89 -4.43 15.98
C GLU A 16 0.64 -4.38 15.79
N PRO A 17 1.13 -3.65 14.77
CA PRO A 17 2.55 -3.43 14.64
C PRO A 17 2.97 -2.34 15.63
N TYR A 18 4.09 -2.57 16.30
CA TYR A 18 4.67 -1.57 17.19
C TYR A 18 4.99 -0.29 16.42
N TYR A 19 4.45 0.83 16.88
CA TYR A 19 4.75 2.16 16.39
C TYR A 19 4.68 3.14 17.55
N GLU A 20 5.76 3.90 17.75
CA GLU A 20 5.81 4.95 18.76
C GLU A 20 5.48 6.29 18.10
N ALA A 21 4.41 6.94 18.56
CA ALA A 21 4.04 8.27 18.08
C ALA A 21 5.03 9.31 18.61
N VAL A 22 5.51 10.18 17.73
CA VAL A 22 6.44 11.27 18.06
C VAL A 22 5.74 12.64 18.09
N GLY A 23 4.49 12.70 17.66
CA GLY A 23 3.66 13.90 17.65
C GLY A 23 2.20 13.60 17.33
N ASN A 24 1.58 14.47 16.52
CA ASN A 24 0.15 14.42 16.21
C ASN A 24 -0.17 13.66 14.91
N GLU A 25 0.80 12.95 14.33
CA GLU A 25 0.69 12.31 13.00
C GLU A 25 -0.46 11.30 12.93
N ILE A 26 -0.77 10.57 14.00
CA ILE A 26 -1.92 9.66 14.02
C ILE A 26 -3.23 10.43 13.86
N ALA A 27 -3.41 11.50 14.64
CA ALA A 27 -4.63 12.32 14.59
C ALA A 27 -4.79 13.01 13.23
N ILE A 28 -3.70 13.56 12.69
CA ILE A 28 -3.70 14.21 11.37
C ILE A 28 -4.02 13.20 10.27
N PHE A 29 -3.44 11.99 10.33
CA PHE A 29 -3.72 10.93 9.35
C PHE A 29 -5.18 10.49 9.40
N LEU A 30 -5.75 10.28 10.59
CA LEU A 30 -7.16 9.92 10.75
C LEU A 30 -8.09 11.01 10.19
N ALA A 31 -7.78 12.29 10.42
CA ALA A 31 -8.53 13.40 9.86
C ALA A 31 -8.44 13.43 8.32
N ALA A 32 -7.25 13.25 7.75
CA ALA A 32 -7.05 13.18 6.30
C ALA A 32 -7.78 11.97 5.68
N TYR A 33 -7.74 10.81 6.33
CA TYR A 33 -8.47 9.61 5.92
C TYR A 33 -9.99 9.84 5.91
N ALA A 34 -10.55 10.43 6.98
CA ALA A 34 -11.97 10.76 7.06
C ALA A 34 -12.43 11.71 5.94
N ASN A 35 -11.54 12.61 5.51
CA ASN A 35 -11.77 13.56 4.42
C ASN A 35 -11.34 13.03 3.03
N LYS A 36 -10.91 11.77 2.93
CA LYS A 36 -10.43 11.14 1.68
C LYS A 36 -9.30 11.93 1.00
N LEU A 37 -8.43 12.56 1.79
CA LEU A 37 -7.29 13.33 1.29
C LEU A 37 -6.07 12.41 1.08
N PRO A 38 -5.38 12.49 -0.07
CA PRO A 38 -4.09 11.83 -0.27
C PRO A 38 -3.04 12.37 0.70
N ILE A 39 -2.15 11.49 1.17
CA ILE A 39 -1.11 11.82 2.16
C ILE A 39 0.27 11.53 1.57
N LEU A 40 1.18 12.50 1.68
CA LEU A 40 2.60 12.33 1.40
C LEU A 40 3.39 12.32 2.71
N LEU A 41 4.09 11.22 2.99
CA LEU A 41 4.97 11.12 4.15
C LEU A 41 6.41 11.47 3.77
N LYS A 42 6.95 12.52 4.40
CA LYS A 42 8.33 12.99 4.19
C LYS A 42 9.19 12.72 5.41
N GLY A 43 10.43 12.31 5.19
CA GLY A 43 11.43 12.11 6.25
C GLY A 43 12.62 11.28 5.74
N PRO A 44 13.74 11.24 6.49
CA PRO A 44 14.93 10.48 6.10
C PRO A 44 14.66 8.97 6.07
N THR A 45 15.55 8.20 5.43
CA THR A 45 15.48 6.73 5.45
C THR A 45 15.59 6.21 6.88
N GLY A 46 14.82 5.17 7.21
CA GLY A 46 14.86 4.54 8.54
C GLY A 46 14.08 5.26 9.65
N CYS A 47 13.44 6.40 9.40
CA CYS A 47 12.68 7.13 10.44
C CYS A 47 11.27 6.56 10.74
N GLY A 48 10.94 5.36 10.27
CA GLY A 48 9.67 4.68 10.60
C GLY A 48 8.47 4.99 9.70
N LYS A 49 8.62 5.65 8.54
CA LYS A 49 7.48 5.95 7.62
C LYS A 49 6.65 4.72 7.23
N THR A 50 7.31 3.63 6.83
CA THR A 50 6.62 2.38 6.45
C THR A 50 5.92 1.76 7.66
N ARG A 51 6.59 1.76 8.83
CA ARG A 51 5.99 1.25 10.08
C ARG A 51 4.76 2.06 10.52
N PHE A 52 4.79 3.38 10.32
CA PHE A 52 3.63 4.25 10.55
C PHE A 52 2.46 3.85 9.65
N MET A 53 2.70 3.63 8.36
CA MET A 53 1.65 3.19 7.42
C MET A 53 1.07 1.82 7.79
N GLU A 54 1.92 0.87 8.21
CA GLU A 54 1.48 -0.42 8.72
C GLU A 54 0.57 -0.27 9.95
N HIS A 55 0.97 0.58 10.91
CA HIS A 55 0.18 0.87 12.10
C HIS A 55 -1.17 1.49 11.76
N MET A 56 -1.21 2.46 10.84
CA MET A 56 -2.46 3.09 10.41
C MET A 56 -3.35 2.14 9.61
N ALA A 57 -2.78 1.28 8.76
CA ALA A 57 -3.54 0.27 8.02
C ALA A 57 -4.19 -0.76 8.95
N TRP A 58 -3.43 -1.27 9.93
CA TRP A 58 -3.98 -2.11 11.00
C TRP A 58 -5.09 -1.36 11.77
N ARG A 59 -4.83 -0.14 12.23
CA ARG A 59 -5.79 0.64 13.03
C ARG A 59 -7.09 0.93 12.29
N LEU A 60 -7.02 1.15 10.98
CA LEU A 60 -8.18 1.40 10.11
C LEU A 60 -8.83 0.11 9.60
N GLN A 61 -8.29 -1.07 9.93
CA GLN A 61 -8.72 -2.37 9.40
C GLN A 61 -8.80 -2.33 7.88
N ARG A 62 -7.74 -1.85 7.23
CA ARG A 62 -7.64 -1.77 5.78
C ARG A 62 -6.47 -2.61 5.27
N PRO A 63 -6.60 -3.19 4.07
CA PRO A 63 -5.49 -3.87 3.44
C PRO A 63 -4.39 -2.87 3.05
N MET A 64 -3.14 -3.24 3.27
CA MET A 64 -1.97 -2.45 2.91
C MET A 64 -1.31 -3.04 1.67
N ILE A 65 -1.59 -2.45 0.51
CA ILE A 65 -0.91 -2.78 -0.74
C ILE A 65 0.30 -1.87 -0.87
N THR A 66 1.50 -2.47 -0.93
CA THR A 66 2.76 -1.73 -1.08
C THR A 66 3.33 -1.97 -2.47
N VAL A 67 3.63 -0.88 -3.17
CA VAL A 67 4.33 -0.93 -4.46
C VAL A 67 5.71 -0.32 -4.30
N SER A 68 6.76 -1.10 -4.60
CA SER A 68 8.14 -0.61 -4.61
C SER A 68 8.43 0.11 -5.92
N CYS A 69 8.40 1.44 -5.88
CA CYS A 69 8.71 2.27 -7.04
C CYS A 69 10.20 2.23 -7.38
N HIS A 70 10.50 2.15 -8.67
CA HIS A 70 11.83 2.11 -9.27
C HIS A 70 11.73 2.63 -10.71
N ASP A 71 12.86 2.90 -11.35
CA ASP A 71 12.89 3.61 -12.64
C ASP A 71 12.27 2.81 -13.80
N ASP A 72 12.24 1.49 -13.71
CA ASP A 72 11.60 0.61 -14.69
C ASP A 72 10.10 0.39 -14.43
N LEU A 73 9.53 0.96 -13.36
CA LEU A 73 8.10 0.82 -13.05
C LEU A 73 7.25 1.55 -14.09
N THR A 74 6.35 0.82 -14.75
CA THR A 74 5.44 1.39 -15.75
C THR A 74 4.01 1.49 -15.24
N ALA A 75 3.18 2.29 -15.93
CA ALA A 75 1.75 2.37 -15.62
C ALA A 75 1.05 1.01 -15.73
N SER A 76 1.46 0.18 -16.69
CA SER A 76 0.92 -1.17 -16.91
C SER A 76 1.15 -2.11 -15.72
N ASP A 77 2.20 -1.89 -14.93
CA ASP A 77 2.45 -2.67 -13.72
C ASP A 77 1.49 -2.30 -12.58
N LEU A 78 0.85 -1.12 -12.63
CA LEU A 78 -0.13 -0.65 -11.66
C LEU A 78 -1.57 -0.96 -12.08
N VAL A 79 -1.89 -0.83 -13.37
CA VAL A 79 -3.27 -0.96 -13.87
C VAL A 79 -3.60 -2.35 -14.40
N GLY A 80 -2.58 -3.16 -14.73
CA GLY A 80 -2.74 -4.44 -15.41
C GLY A 80 -2.26 -4.40 -16.87
N ARG A 81 -2.08 -5.59 -17.45
CA ARG A 81 -1.61 -5.76 -18.83
C ARG A 81 -2.13 -7.05 -19.47
N TYR A 82 -2.24 -7.04 -20.78
CA TYR A 82 -2.55 -8.25 -21.55
C TYR A 82 -1.36 -9.21 -21.57
N LEU A 83 -1.62 -10.50 -21.31
CA LEU A 83 -0.66 -11.58 -21.41
C LEU A 83 -1.18 -12.68 -22.35
N VAL A 84 -0.27 -13.31 -23.09
CA VAL A 84 -0.61 -14.47 -23.92
C VAL A 84 -0.47 -15.73 -23.07
N LYS A 85 -1.57 -16.47 -22.89
CA LYS A 85 -1.61 -17.72 -22.14
C LYS A 85 -2.34 -18.77 -22.96
N GLY A 86 -1.65 -19.86 -23.31
CA GLY A 86 -2.25 -20.97 -24.08
C GLY A 86 -2.72 -20.59 -25.49
N GLY A 87 -2.16 -19.54 -26.10
CA GLY A 87 -2.58 -19.04 -27.41
C GLY A 87 -3.69 -17.99 -27.37
N GLU A 88 -4.23 -17.68 -26.19
CA GLU A 88 -5.25 -16.65 -25.99
C GLU A 88 -4.66 -15.39 -25.34
N THR A 89 -5.27 -14.24 -25.63
CA THR A 89 -4.91 -12.95 -25.01
C THR A 89 -5.79 -12.71 -23.79
N VAL A 90 -5.20 -12.67 -22.60
CA VAL A 90 -5.92 -12.56 -21.32
C VAL A 90 -5.52 -11.25 -20.63
N TRP A 91 -6.50 -10.48 -20.16
CA TRP A 91 -6.24 -9.32 -19.30
C TRP A 91 -5.90 -9.80 -17.90
N VAL A 92 -4.81 -9.28 -17.33
CA VAL A 92 -4.44 -9.56 -15.95
C VAL A 92 -4.04 -8.29 -15.21
#